data_AF-A0A7C3BNE1-F1
#
_entry.id   AF-A0A7C3BNE1-F1
#
_cell.length_a   1.000
_cell.length_b   1.000
_cell.length_c   1.000
_cell.angle_alpha   90.00
_cell.angle_beta   90.00
_cell.angle_gamma   90.00
#
_symmetry.space_group_name_H-M   'P 1'
#
loop_
_entity.id
_entity.type
_entity.pdbx_description
1 polymer ?
#
loop_
_entity_poly.entity_id
_entity_poly.type
_entity_poly.pdbx_seq_one_letter_code
_entity_poly.pdbx_strand_id
1 'polypeptide(L)'
;MEGRRWTPPTLPSWVAPAAGLVYEVMSRVTKQPPLISRDFICFFSRPCWMDNSKARAELGLSFTPLREGLKKHIDWLRSSGQI
;
A
#
# COMPACT_ATOMS: atom_id res chain seq x y z
N MET A 1 23.12 0.57 13.93
CA MET A 1 22.50 0.02 12.71
C MET A 1 21.15 -0.53 13.15
N GLU A 2 20.17 0.33 13.42
CA GLU A 2 18.91 -0.15 13.99
C GLU A 2 17.73 0.48 13.27
N GLY A 3 17.15 -0.29 12.35
CA GLY A 3 15.94 0.07 11.62
C GLY A 3 15.03 -1.14 11.50
N ARG A 4 14.89 -1.96 12.54
CA ARG A 4 13.88 -3.03 12.57
C ARG A 4 12.52 -2.39 12.85
N ARG A 5 11.92 -1.80 11.81
CA ARG A 5 10.50 -1.44 11.83
C ARG A 5 9.69 -2.70 12.13
N TRP A 6 8.84 -2.61 13.15
CA TRP A 6 7.84 -3.61 13.46
C TRP A 6 7.07 -3.97 12.19
N THR A 7 7.27 -5.19 11.69
CA THR A 7 6.41 -5.77 10.68
C THR A 7 5.13 -6.20 11.39
N PRO A 8 3.98 -5.56 11.16
CA PRO A 8 2.74 -6.02 11.76
C PRO A 8 2.55 -7.50 11.41
N PRO A 9 2.17 -8.34 12.38
CA PRO A 9 2.05 -9.77 12.16
C PRO A 9 1.11 -10.03 10.98
N THR A 10 1.44 -11.03 10.16
CA THR A 10 0.60 -11.45 9.04
C THR A 10 -0.77 -11.86 9.57
N LEU A 11 -1.79 -11.05 9.26
CA LEU A 11 -3.17 -11.37 9.59
C LEU A 11 -3.69 -12.47 8.64
N PRO A 12 -4.36 -13.51 9.15
CA PRO A 12 -5.06 -14.47 8.30
C PRO A 12 -6.11 -13.77 7.42
N SER A 13 -6.27 -14.22 6.18
CA SER A 13 -7.13 -13.59 5.17
C SER A 13 -8.61 -13.48 5.60
N TRP A 14 -9.08 -14.36 6.48
CA TRP A 14 -10.44 -14.32 7.03
C TRP A 14 -10.61 -13.32 8.19
N VAL A 15 -9.54 -12.93 8.87
CA VAL A 15 -9.58 -11.93 9.96
C VAL A 15 -9.67 -10.52 9.42
N ALA A 16 -9.03 -10.27 8.28
CA ALA A 16 -9.00 -8.96 7.64
C ALA A 16 -10.42 -8.39 7.36
N PRO A 17 -11.36 -9.09 6.69
CA PRO A 17 -12.70 -8.56 6.46
C PRO A 17 -13.51 -8.34 7.75
N ALA A 18 -13.27 -9.13 8.80
CA ALA A 18 -13.89 -8.93 10.11
C ALA A 18 -13.41 -7.63 10.77
N ALA A 19 -12.10 -7.34 10.71
CA ALA A 19 -11.55 -6.09 11.20
C ALA A 19 -12.15 -4.87 10.46
N GLY A 20 -12.27 -4.92 9.13
CA GLY A 20 -12.90 -3.85 8.34
C GLY A 20 -14.36 -3.58 8.72
N LEU A 21 -15.13 -4.64 9.02
CA LEU A 21 -16.51 -4.52 9.48
C LEU A 21 -16.58 -3.85 10.86
N VAL A 22 -15.69 -4.21 11.79
CA VAL A 22 -15.60 -3.57 13.10
C VAL A 22 -15.28 -2.08 12.96
N TYR A 23 -14.34 -1.72 12.10
CA TYR A 23 -14.02 -0.30 11.84
C TYR A 23 -15.17 0.48 11.20
N GLU A 24 -15.94 -0.13 10.29
CA GLU A 24 -17.15 0.49 9.72
C GLU A 24 -18.24 0.70 10.78
N VAL A 25 -18.46 -0.27 11.65
CA VAL A 25 -19.42 -0.16 12.76
C VAL A 25 -18.98 0.92 13.74
N MET A 26 -17.70 0.93 14.13
CA MET A 26 -17.14 1.97 14.99
C MET A 26 -17.23 3.36 14.34
N SER A 27 -16.96 3.47 13.04
CA SER A 27 -17.09 4.72 12.28
C SER A 27 -18.51 5.27 12.31
N ARG A 28 -19.53 4.41 12.22
CA ARG A 28 -20.95 4.84 12.35
C ARG A 28 -21.26 5.39 13.74
N VAL A 29 -20.61 4.87 14.78
CA VAL A 29 -20.77 5.33 16.18
C VAL A 29 -19.98 6.63 16.44
N THR A 30 -18.74 6.71 15.97
CA THR A 30 -17.84 7.85 16.22
C THR A 30 -18.01 8.99 15.20
N LYS A 31 -18.76 8.76 14.11
CA LYS A 31 -18.89 9.66 12.94
C LYS A 31 -17.55 10.06 12.31
N GLN A 32 -16.48 9.32 12.60
CA GLN A 32 -15.15 9.52 12.02
C GLN A 32 -14.98 8.60 10.80
N PRO A 33 -14.27 9.02 9.74
CA PRO A 33 -14.01 8.16 8.60
C PRO A 33 -13.24 6.89 9.04
N PRO A 34 -13.61 5.70 8.55
CA PRO A 34 -12.94 4.47 8.94
C PRO A 34 -11.49 4.48 8.43
N LEU A 35 -10.52 4.20 9.30
CA LEU A 35 -9.11 4.10 8.92
C LEU A 35 -8.87 3.00 7.87
N ILE A 36 -9.66 1.92 7.95
CA ILE A 36 -9.60 0.79 7.03
C ILE A 36 -11.03 0.32 6.76
N SER A 37 -11.56 0.62 5.57
CA SER A 37 -12.87 0.15 5.12
C SER A 37 -12.81 -1.32 4.68
N ARG A 38 -13.94 -2.02 4.74
CA ARG A 38 -14.03 -3.41 4.27
C ARG A 38 -13.68 -3.55 2.78
N ASP A 39 -14.08 -2.57 1.98
CA ASP A 39 -13.79 -2.52 0.54
C ASP A 39 -12.27 -2.45 0.27
N PHE A 40 -11.57 -1.61 1.03
CA PHE A 40 -10.11 -1.47 0.96
C PHE A 40 -9.42 -2.80 1.26
N ILE A 41 -9.85 -3.52 2.30
CA ILE A 41 -9.30 -4.84 2.62
C ILE A 41 -9.56 -5.85 1.51
N CYS A 42 -10.77 -5.87 0.95
CA CYS A 42 -11.13 -6.77 -0.15
C CYS A 42 -10.26 -6.51 -1.39
N PHE A 43 -10.04 -5.24 -1.72
CA PHE A 43 -9.18 -4.84 -2.83
C PHE A 43 -7.73 -5.28 -2.61
N PHE A 44 -7.16 -4.97 -1.44
CA PHE A 44 -5.77 -5.33 -1.10
C PHE A 44 -5.55 -6.83 -0.88
N SER A 45 -6.60 -7.59 -0.58
CA SER A 45 -6.52 -9.06 -0.47
C SER A 45 -6.39 -9.76 -1.82
N ARG A 46 -6.64 -9.05 -2.93
CA ARG A 46 -6.51 -9.59 -4.28
C ARG A 46 -5.12 -9.24 -4.86
N PRO A 47 -4.48 -10.16 -5.59
CA PRO A 47 -3.23 -9.86 -6.28
C PRO A 47 -3.46 -8.81 -7.37
N CYS A 48 -3.10 -7.55 -7.09
CA CYS A 48 -3.12 -6.45 -8.06
C CYS A 48 -1.86 -6.46 -8.93
N TRP A 49 -1.71 -7.48 -9.76
CA TRP A 49 -0.58 -7.59 -10.68
C TRP A 49 -0.90 -6.74 -11.91
N MET A 50 -0.12 -5.68 -12.12
CA MET A 50 -0.28 -4.78 -13.26
C MET A 50 0.82 -5.04 -14.29
N ASP A 51 0.42 -5.30 -15.54
CA ASP A 51 1.33 -5.40 -16.67
C ASP A 51 1.36 -4.08 -17.45
N ASN A 52 2.57 -3.58 -17.71
CA ASN A 52 2.80 -2.32 -18.40
C ASN A 52 3.15 -2.51 -19.88
N SER A 53 3.06 -3.73 -20.41
CA SER A 53 3.50 -4.05 -21.78
C SER A 53 2.67 -3.33 -22.84
N LYS A 54 1.35 -3.21 -22.61
CA LYS A 54 0.46 -2.45 -23.49
C LYS A 54 0.83 -0.96 -23.56
N ALA A 55 1.09 -0.34 -22.41
CA ALA A 55 1.47 1.07 -22.33
C ALA A 55 2.83 1.33 -23.03
N ARG A 56 3.77 0.39 -22.92
CA ARG A 56 5.05 0.47 -23.66
C ARG A 56 4.83 0.39 -25.18
N ALA A 57 3.98 -0.53 -25.63
CA ALA A 57 3.74 -0.77 -27.04
C ALA A 57 2.96 0.36 -27.73
N GLU A 58 1.88 0.83 -27.10
CA GLU A 58 0.95 1.77 -27.74
C GLU A 58 1.32 3.23 -27.51
N LEU A 59 1.90 3.55 -26.34
CA LEU A 59 2.17 4.94 -25.94
C LEU A 59 3.67 5.28 -26.00
N GLY A 60 4.53 4.32 -26.34
CA GLY A 60 5.98 4.52 -26.33
C GLY A 60 6.55 4.86 -24.95
N LEU A 61 5.82 4.55 -23.88
CA LEU A 61 6.20 4.93 -22.52
C LEU A 61 7.38 4.10 -22.04
N SER A 62 8.45 4.78 -21.61
CA SER A 62 9.57 4.16 -20.92
C SER A 62 9.40 4.30 -19.41
N PHE A 63 9.47 3.18 -18.69
CA PHE A 63 9.34 3.15 -17.24
C PHE A 63 10.70 2.93 -16.60
N THR A 64 11.06 3.78 -15.62
CA THR A 64 12.26 3.58 -14.80
C THR A 64 12.17 2.25 -14.05
N PRO A 65 13.23 1.41 -14.06
CA PRO A 65 13.25 0.19 -13.26
C PRO A 65 12.97 0.49 -11.78
N LEU A 66 12.13 -0.34 -11.15
CA LEU A 66 11.68 -0.14 -9.77
C LEU A 66 12.83 0.11 -8.80
N ARG A 67 13.91 -0.67 -8.92
CA ARG A 67 15.11 -0.55 -8.08
C ARG A 67 15.78 0.81 -8.19
N GLU A 68 15.88 1.35 -9.41
CA GLU A 68 16.50 2.64 -9.65
C GLU A 68 15.62 3.79 -9.17
N GLY A 69 14.31 3.71 -9.42
CA GLY A 69 13.34 4.69 -8.94
C GLY A 69 13.34 4.77 -7.41
N LEU A 70 13.32 3.61 -6.74
CA LEU A 70 13.42 3.53 -5.28
C LEU A 70 14.72 4.11 -4.75
N LYS A 71 15.86 3.78 -5.38
CA LYS A 71 17.16 4.32 -4.98
C LYS A 71 17.16 5.85 -5.05
N LYS A 72 16.75 6.44 -6.18
CA LYS A 72 16.66 7.89 -6.35
C LYS A 72 15.75 8.54 -5.31
N HIS A 73 14.61 7.91 -5.01
CA HIS A 73 13.67 8.44 -4.02
C HIS A 73 14.23 8.38 -2.59
N ILE A 74 14.87 7.28 -2.20
CA ILE A 74 15.51 7.15 -0.89
C ILE A 74 16.66 8.14 -0.73
N ASP A 75 17.49 8.30 -1.77
CA ASP A 75 18.58 9.27 -1.77
C ASP A 75 18.02 10.70 -1.59
N TRP A 76 16.91 11.01 -2.26
CA TRP A 76 16.21 12.28 -2.07
C TRP A 76 15.68 12.45 -0.64
N LEU A 77 15.01 11.44 -0.07
CA LEU A 77 14.49 11.50 1.30
C LEU A 77 15.60 11.77 2.32
N ARG A 78 16.77 11.14 2.15
CA ARG A 78 17.96 11.39 3.00
C ARG A 78 18.49 12.82 2.82
N SER A 79 18.60 13.29 1.58
CA SER A 79 19.12 14.64 1.30
C SER A 79 18.18 15.76 1.75
N SER A 80 16.88 15.49 1.83
CA SER A 80 15.85 16.44 2.25
C SER A 80 15.55 16.39 3.76
N GLY A 81 16.21 15.50 4.51
CA GLY A 81 16.03 15.37 5.96
C GLY A 81 14.69 14.77 6.40
N GLN A 82 13.97 14.07 5.49
CA GLN A 82 12.71 13.40 5.81
C GLN A 82 12.91 12.00 6.42
N ILE A 83 14.09 11.41 6.24
CA ILE A 83 14.59 10.19 6.90
C ILE A 83 16.08 10.29 7.20
#